data_AF-A0A1D7QI33-F1
#
_entry.id   AF-A0A1D7QI33-F1
#
_cell.length_a   1.000
_cell.length_b   1.000
_cell.length_c   1.000
_cell.angle_alpha   90.00
_cell.angle_beta   90.00
_cell.angle_gamma   90.00
#
_symmetry.space_group_name_H-M   'P 1'
#
loop_
_entity.id
_entity.type
_entity.pdbx_description
1 polymer ?
#
loop_
_entity_poly.entity_id
_entity_poly.type
_entity_poly.pdbx_seq_one_letter_code
_entity_poly.pdbx_strand_id
1 'polypeptide(L)'
;MAGSLKLSNTSKDTFHQDNMIKNIILICVAVLFLFGTASSCSNKSKNMSSEETTKMDTTAQEDVKTAARQTLTSWLAEGIEGVQFLQASEWKIDDQVFLNSSNDKGYLLLLNQDKDPQAELDYVQVLYAAKEEGKWNIYLESLPNLVIPRKKENGSFVANTLDQLAAAGEKEIGRQYKSGNGEINDEFINKEFNDDLKKNHQRFLSRKIKN
;
A
#
# COMPACT_ATOMS: atom_id res chain seq x y z
N MET A 1 -46.80 -45.77 -44.25
CA MET A 1 -47.50 -46.31 -43.06
C MET A 1 -46.45 -46.62 -42.00
N ALA A 2 -46.74 -46.26 -40.74
CA ALA A 2 -45.97 -46.48 -39.49
C ALA A 2 -44.57 -45.85 -39.44
N GLY A 3 -44.18 -44.97 -38.52
CA GLY A 3 -44.70 -44.61 -37.19
C GLY A 3 -43.76 -45.15 -36.10
N SER A 4 -42.88 -44.31 -35.54
CA SER A 4 -42.32 -44.54 -34.20
C SER A 4 -41.74 -43.24 -33.61
N LEU A 5 -42.47 -42.70 -32.62
CA LEU A 5 -42.07 -41.62 -31.74
C LEU A 5 -41.23 -42.18 -30.58
N LYS A 6 -40.07 -41.60 -30.29
CA LYS A 6 -39.36 -41.79 -29.01
C LYS A 6 -39.53 -40.52 -28.16
N LEU A 7 -40.27 -40.66 -27.06
CA LEU A 7 -40.45 -39.68 -26.00
C LEU A 7 -39.20 -39.61 -25.09
N SER A 8 -38.79 -38.39 -24.75
CA SER A 8 -37.71 -38.07 -23.81
C SER A 8 -38.22 -38.08 -22.36
N ASN A 9 -37.52 -38.76 -21.46
CA ASN A 9 -37.75 -38.69 -20.02
C ASN A 9 -36.83 -37.62 -19.39
N THR A 10 -37.38 -36.46 -19.05
CA THR A 10 -36.77 -35.43 -18.20
C THR A 10 -37.68 -35.13 -17.03
N SER A 11 -37.52 -35.85 -15.90
CA SER A 11 -38.25 -35.55 -14.66
C SER A 11 -37.66 -36.26 -13.44
N LYS A 12 -36.36 -36.04 -13.14
CA LYS A 12 -35.78 -36.49 -11.85
C LYS A 12 -34.84 -35.52 -11.14
N ASP A 13 -34.38 -34.44 -11.79
CA ASP A 13 -33.32 -33.60 -11.20
C ASP A 13 -33.81 -32.39 -10.39
N THR A 14 -35.10 -32.06 -10.41
CA THR A 14 -35.62 -30.87 -9.70
C THR A 14 -35.94 -31.09 -8.22
N PHE A 15 -36.01 -32.33 -7.74
CA PHE A 15 -36.46 -32.59 -6.35
C PHE A 15 -35.32 -32.56 -5.31
N HIS A 16 -34.06 -32.70 -5.72
CA HIS A 16 -32.92 -32.69 -4.80
C HIS A 16 -32.36 -31.29 -4.49
N GLN A 17 -32.63 -30.30 -5.33
CA GLN A 17 -32.02 -28.97 -5.23
C GLN A 17 -32.71 -28.08 -4.18
N ASP A 18 -34.03 -28.22 -3.99
CA ASP A 18 -34.81 -27.38 -3.08
C ASP A 18 -34.60 -27.71 -1.59
N ASN A 19 -34.21 -28.94 -1.26
CA ASN A 19 -33.97 -29.35 0.14
C ASN A 19 -32.59 -28.93 0.66
N MET A 20 -31.58 -28.76 -0.22
CA MET A 20 -30.27 -28.23 0.19
C MET A 20 -30.32 -26.73 0.48
N ILE A 21 -31.08 -25.95 -0.31
CA ILE A 21 -31.15 -24.48 -0.16
C ILE A 21 -31.84 -24.10 1.15
N LYS A 22 -32.89 -24.83 1.58
CA LYS A 22 -33.60 -24.56 2.84
C LYS A 22 -32.74 -24.81 4.08
N ASN A 23 -31.84 -25.80 4.05
CA ASN A 23 -30.96 -26.11 5.18
C ASN A 23 -29.81 -25.09 5.34
N ILE A 24 -29.34 -24.47 4.25
CA ILE A 24 -28.29 -23.44 4.31
C ILE A 24 -28.84 -22.12 4.90
N ILE A 25 -30.07 -21.74 4.55
CA ILE A 25 -30.69 -20.50 5.07
C ILE A 25 -30.96 -20.60 6.58
N LEU A 26 -31.35 -21.78 7.08
CA LEU A 26 -31.65 -21.99 8.50
C LEU A 26 -30.39 -21.87 9.39
N ILE A 27 -29.22 -22.25 8.88
CA ILE A 27 -27.94 -22.13 9.60
C ILE A 27 -27.49 -20.67 9.72
N CYS A 28 -27.69 -19.85 8.69
CA CYS A 28 -27.29 -18.43 8.70
C CYS A 28 -28.11 -17.58 9.69
N VAL A 29 -29.38 -17.91 9.92
CA VAL A 29 -30.23 -17.16 10.87
C VAL A 29 -29.89 -17.49 12.32
N ALA A 30 -29.40 -18.70 12.61
CA ALA A 30 -29.03 -19.11 13.97
C ALA A 30 -27.74 -18.42 14.49
N VAL A 31 -26.82 -18.04 13.61
CA VAL A 31 -25.54 -17.40 14.00
C VAL A 31 -25.73 -15.92 14.38
N LEU A 32 -26.80 -15.26 13.89
CA LEU A 32 -27.07 -13.84 14.17
C LEU A 32 -27.71 -13.57 15.54
N PHE A 33 -28.12 -14.61 16.28
CA PHE A 33 -28.79 -14.45 17.58
C PHE A 33 -27.89 -14.71 18.81
N LEU A 34 -26.58 -14.91 18.65
CA LEU A 34 -25.66 -15.23 19.76
C LEU A 34 -24.77 -14.07 20.27
N PHE A 35 -24.94 -12.83 19.80
CA PHE A 35 -24.20 -11.66 20.31
C PHE A 35 -25.11 -10.57 20.87
N GLY A 36 -26.06 -10.97 21.72
CA GLY A 36 -26.91 -10.06 22.47
C GLY A 36 -26.94 -10.40 23.95
N THR A 37 -25.91 -10.00 24.71
CA THR A 37 -26.04 -9.73 26.15
C THR A 37 -25.12 -8.58 26.57
N ALA A 38 -25.60 -7.87 27.58
CA ALA A 38 -25.21 -6.53 27.98
C ALA A 38 -23.88 -6.44 28.76
N SER A 39 -23.27 -5.25 28.72
CA SER A 39 -22.60 -4.68 29.90
C SER A 39 -22.64 -3.16 29.82
N SER A 40 -23.68 -2.59 30.43
CA SER A 40 -23.68 -1.19 30.87
C SER A 40 -23.53 -1.23 32.38
N CYS A 41 -22.31 -0.95 32.86
CA CYS A 41 -21.94 -0.38 34.16
C CYS A 41 -20.44 -0.65 34.42
N SER A 42 -19.58 0.36 34.31
CA SER A 42 -18.65 0.66 35.41
C SER A 42 -18.09 2.08 35.29
N ASN A 43 -18.25 2.85 36.37
CA ASN A 43 -17.47 4.03 36.66
C ASN A 43 -15.96 3.72 36.69
N LYS A 44 -15.17 4.81 36.63
CA LYS A 44 -13.82 4.97 37.22
C LYS A 44 -12.64 4.77 36.26
N SER A 45 -12.09 5.88 35.77
CA SER A 45 -10.72 6.29 36.11
C SER A 45 -10.35 7.58 35.38
N LYS A 46 -10.21 8.65 36.17
CA LYS A 46 -9.40 9.81 35.85
C LYS A 46 -7.95 9.37 36.08
N ASN A 47 -7.13 9.28 35.04
CA ASN A 47 -5.70 9.62 35.07
C ASN A 47 -5.01 9.40 33.71
N MET A 48 -4.44 10.51 33.22
CA MET A 48 -3.18 10.63 32.48
C MET A 48 -2.78 9.42 31.62
N SER A 49 -3.10 9.50 30.33
CA SER A 49 -2.13 9.11 29.32
C SER A 49 -1.37 10.38 29.00
N SER A 50 -0.12 10.45 29.46
CA SER A 50 0.85 11.37 28.87
C SER A 50 0.80 11.15 27.37
N GLU A 51 0.40 12.19 26.63
CA GLU A 51 0.86 12.35 25.25
C GLU A 51 2.40 12.47 25.32
N GLU A 52 3.09 11.35 25.52
CA GLU A 52 4.35 11.13 24.82
C GLU A 52 3.96 11.00 23.34
N THR A 53 3.59 12.13 22.76
CA THR A 53 3.74 12.36 21.35
C THR A 53 5.22 12.13 21.11
N THR A 54 5.55 10.93 20.61
CA THR A 54 6.87 10.57 20.12
C THR A 54 7.25 11.71 19.18
N LYS A 55 8.07 12.66 19.67
CA LYS A 55 8.50 13.79 18.86
C LYS A 55 9.32 13.16 17.76
N MET A 56 8.72 13.08 16.57
CA MET A 56 9.44 12.61 15.39
C MET A 56 10.70 13.45 15.25
N ASP A 57 11.83 12.77 15.09
CA ASP A 57 13.11 13.43 14.91
C ASP A 57 13.13 14.11 13.54
N THR A 58 12.84 15.40 13.52
CA THR A 58 12.83 16.22 12.30
C THR A 58 14.17 16.21 11.59
N THR A 59 15.28 16.03 12.31
CA THR A 59 16.62 15.94 11.72
C THR A 59 16.76 14.64 10.92
N ALA A 60 16.40 13.51 11.52
CA ALA A 60 16.44 12.22 10.86
C ALA A 60 15.56 12.20 9.59
N GLN A 61 14.39 12.85 9.64
CA GLN A 61 13.49 12.99 8.49
C GLN A 61 14.10 13.81 7.35
N GLU A 62 14.71 14.97 7.65
CA GLU A 62 15.36 15.79 6.61
C GLU A 62 16.59 15.10 6.02
N ASP A 63 17.38 14.42 6.87
CA ASP A 63 18.56 13.66 6.43
C ASP A 63 18.18 12.57 5.44
N VAL A 64 17.14 11.78 5.75
CA VAL A 64 16.72 10.67 4.88
C VAL A 64 16.07 11.18 3.59
N LYS A 65 15.29 12.27 3.63
CA LYS A 65 14.75 12.91 2.41
C LYS A 65 15.87 13.43 1.52
N THR A 66 16.91 14.02 2.12
CA THR A 66 18.10 14.49 1.39
C THR A 66 18.82 13.33 0.72
N ALA A 67 19.07 12.24 1.45
CA ALA A 67 19.69 11.04 0.90
C ALA A 67 18.86 10.41 -0.23
N ALA A 68 17.52 10.35 -0.09
CA ALA A 68 16.62 9.86 -1.14
C ALA A 68 16.71 10.69 -2.42
N ARG A 69 16.65 12.02 -2.32
CA ARG A 69 16.77 12.91 -3.49
C ARG A 69 18.12 12.77 -4.18
N GLN A 70 19.21 12.73 -3.41
CA GLN A 70 20.56 12.54 -3.94
C GLN A 70 20.70 11.19 -4.65
N THR A 71 20.19 10.12 -4.04
CA THR A 71 20.27 8.76 -4.58
C THR A 71 19.48 8.63 -5.88
N LEU A 72 18.24 9.10 -5.92
CA LEU A 72 17.42 9.10 -7.14
C LEU A 72 18.07 9.90 -8.27
N THR A 73 18.65 11.06 -7.94
CA THR A 73 19.37 11.90 -8.91
C THR A 73 20.58 11.16 -9.48
N SER A 74 21.34 10.46 -8.63
CA SER A 74 22.48 9.64 -9.07
C SER A 74 22.02 8.52 -10.00
N TRP A 75 21.00 7.75 -9.61
CA TRP A 75 20.48 6.64 -10.43
C TRP A 75 19.95 7.12 -11.79
N LEU A 76 19.30 8.28 -11.83
CA LEU A 76 18.88 8.93 -13.07
C LEU A 76 20.07 9.24 -13.97
N ALA A 77 21.10 9.90 -13.43
CA ALA A 77 22.32 10.25 -14.16
C ALA A 77 23.12 9.03 -14.64
N GLU A 78 23.09 7.94 -13.87
CA GLU A 78 23.76 6.68 -14.19
C GLU A 78 23.00 5.81 -15.22
N GLY A 79 21.81 6.23 -15.64
CA GLY A 79 21.00 5.47 -16.60
C GLY A 79 20.39 4.20 -16.03
N ILE A 80 20.11 4.14 -14.72
CA ILE A 80 19.45 2.99 -14.08
C ILE A 80 18.02 2.90 -14.61
N GLU A 81 17.70 1.82 -15.31
CA GLU A 81 16.47 1.63 -16.09
C GLU A 81 15.22 1.87 -15.24
N GLY A 82 15.18 1.28 -14.04
CA GLY A 82 14.00 1.30 -13.17
C GLY A 82 13.67 2.66 -12.56
N VAL A 83 14.39 3.75 -12.88
CA VAL A 83 14.01 5.13 -12.51
C VAL A 83 13.92 6.08 -13.69
N GLN A 84 14.19 5.63 -14.92
CA GLN A 84 14.24 6.53 -16.09
C GLN A 84 12.88 7.14 -16.42
N PHE A 85 11.77 6.49 -16.05
CA PHE A 85 10.44 7.07 -16.21
C PHE A 85 10.29 8.41 -15.49
N LEU A 86 11.06 8.67 -14.41
CA LEU A 86 11.03 9.94 -13.68
C LEU A 86 11.44 11.14 -14.55
N GLN A 87 12.18 10.92 -15.65
CA GLN A 87 12.52 12.00 -16.60
C GLN A 87 11.28 12.54 -17.32
N ALA A 88 10.30 11.68 -17.57
CA ALA A 88 9.03 12.02 -18.20
C ALA A 88 7.94 12.46 -17.20
N SER A 89 8.29 12.58 -15.91
CA SER A 89 7.35 12.86 -14.84
C SER A 89 7.64 14.15 -14.09
N GLU A 90 6.63 14.68 -13.42
CA GLU A 90 6.81 15.52 -12.24
C GLU A 90 6.84 14.61 -11.00
N TRP A 91 7.91 14.69 -10.21
CA TRP A 91 8.06 13.83 -9.04
C TRP A 91 8.59 14.59 -7.83
N LYS A 92 8.20 14.13 -6.63
CA LYS A 92 8.77 14.58 -5.36
C LYS A 92 8.87 13.44 -4.36
N ILE A 93 9.82 13.55 -3.43
CA ILE A 93 9.74 12.81 -2.17
C ILE A 93 8.71 13.54 -1.31
N ASP A 94 7.74 12.80 -0.80
CA ASP A 94 6.71 13.32 0.10
C ASP A 94 7.31 13.92 1.38
N ASP A 95 6.56 14.83 1.99
CA ASP A 95 7.01 15.50 3.21
C ASP A 95 6.97 14.58 4.42
N GLN A 96 6.03 13.62 4.45
CA GLN A 96 5.91 12.64 5.52
C GLN A 96 6.92 11.50 5.35
N VAL A 97 7.59 11.18 6.46
CA VAL A 97 8.55 10.07 6.56
C VAL A 97 8.09 9.14 7.68
N PHE A 98 8.08 7.84 7.39
CA PHE A 98 7.62 6.80 8.29
C PHE A 98 8.82 6.06 8.90
N LEU A 99 9.40 6.62 9.96
CA LEU A 99 10.57 6.04 10.64
C LEU A 99 10.13 5.08 11.76
N ASN A 100 10.94 4.05 12.02
CA ASN A 100 10.78 3.25 13.23
C ASN A 100 11.16 4.06 14.47
N SER A 101 10.86 3.52 15.66
CA SER A 101 11.10 4.19 16.93
C SER A 101 12.59 4.49 17.18
N SER A 102 13.50 3.78 16.51
CA SER A 102 14.95 4.00 16.58
C SER A 102 15.48 5.04 15.58
N ASN A 103 14.62 5.57 14.70
CA ASN A 103 14.99 6.49 13.62
C ASN A 103 16.16 6.00 12.73
N ASP A 104 16.29 4.68 12.58
CA ASP A 104 17.36 4.06 11.78
C ASP A 104 16.84 3.32 10.55
N LYS A 105 15.53 3.11 10.45
CA LYS A 105 14.87 2.51 9.29
C LYS A 105 13.52 3.17 9.05
N GLY A 106 13.05 3.15 7.82
CA GLY A 106 11.74 3.69 7.50
C GLY A 106 11.38 3.66 6.04
N TYR A 107 10.22 4.25 5.76
CA TYR A 107 9.68 4.39 4.42
C TYR A 107 9.57 5.86 4.03
N LEU A 108 9.79 6.14 2.75
CA LEU A 108 9.42 7.39 2.10
C LEU A 108 8.48 7.11 0.94
N LEU A 109 7.67 8.10 0.59
CA LEU A 109 6.82 8.04 -0.59
C LEU A 109 7.46 8.85 -1.72
N LEU A 110 7.70 8.19 -2.85
CA LEU A 110 8.05 8.83 -4.10
C LEU A 110 6.75 9.04 -4.89
N LEU A 111 6.34 10.30 -4.99
CA LEU A 111 5.14 10.72 -5.69
C LEU A 111 5.52 10.99 -7.14
N ASN A 112 4.78 10.40 -8.07
CA ASN A 112 5.10 10.43 -9.48
C ASN A 112 3.83 10.73 -10.30
N GLN A 113 3.82 11.91 -10.93
CA GLN A 113 2.79 12.35 -11.86
C GLN A 113 3.36 12.35 -13.28
N ASP A 114 2.75 11.58 -14.19
CA ASP A 114 3.18 11.53 -15.59
C ASP A 114 2.91 12.88 -16.29
N LYS A 115 3.82 13.37 -17.14
CA LYS A 115 3.57 14.62 -17.89
C LYS A 115 2.74 14.40 -19.15
N ASP A 116 2.51 13.16 -19.57
CA ASP A 116 1.66 12.86 -20.72
C ASP A 116 0.19 13.19 -20.39
N PRO A 117 -0.47 14.10 -21.13
CA PRO A 117 -1.89 14.41 -20.94
C PRO A 117 -2.83 13.24 -21.28
N GLN A 118 -2.35 12.21 -21.98
CA GLN A 118 -3.09 10.98 -22.28
C GLN A 118 -2.83 9.87 -21.26
N ALA A 119 -1.88 10.02 -20.33
CA ALA A 119 -1.68 9.04 -19.29
C ALA A 119 -2.95 8.92 -18.44
N GLU A 120 -3.32 7.67 -18.14
CA GLU A 120 -4.53 7.35 -17.38
C GLU A 120 -4.24 7.20 -15.87
N LEU A 121 -2.98 7.11 -15.49
CA LEU A 121 -2.52 6.68 -14.18
C LEU A 121 -1.39 7.59 -13.67
N ASP A 122 -1.38 7.81 -12.36
CA ASP A 122 -0.26 8.35 -11.59
C ASP A 122 0.17 7.33 -10.54
N TYR A 123 1.35 7.51 -9.95
CA TYR A 123 1.97 6.50 -9.10
C TYR A 123 2.47 7.06 -7.77
N VAL A 124 2.35 6.25 -6.72
CA VAL A 124 3.10 6.41 -5.47
C VAL A 124 3.94 5.17 -5.25
N GLN A 125 5.25 5.35 -5.15
CA GLN A 125 6.19 4.26 -4.92
C GLN A 125 6.74 4.37 -3.50
N VAL A 126 6.96 3.22 -2.86
CA VAL A 126 7.57 3.18 -1.55
C VAL A 126 9.09 3.05 -1.71
N LEU A 127 9.82 4.02 -1.16
CA LEU A 127 11.26 3.91 -0.96
C LEU A 127 11.53 3.41 0.45
N TYR A 128 12.49 2.52 0.57
CA TYR A 128 12.94 1.99 1.85
C TYR A 128 14.23 2.68 2.21
N ALA A 129 14.39 3.05 3.47
CA ALA A 129 15.59 3.67 3.97
C ALA A 129 16.11 2.93 5.19
N ALA A 130 17.40 2.63 5.20
CA ALA A 130 18.09 2.10 6.37
C ALA A 130 19.39 2.86 6.59
N LYS A 131 19.66 3.22 7.85
CA LYS A 131 20.91 3.84 8.27
C LYS A 131 21.91 2.76 8.60
N GLU A 132 22.89 2.56 7.72
CA GLU A 132 23.95 1.57 7.88
C GLU A 132 25.29 2.30 7.94
N GLU A 133 26.11 2.00 8.95
CA GLU A 133 27.41 2.67 9.18
C GLU A 133 27.30 4.20 9.21
N GLY A 134 26.20 4.72 9.75
CA GLY A 134 25.93 6.16 9.87
C GLY A 134 25.42 6.83 8.60
N LYS A 135 25.25 6.11 7.49
CA LYS A 135 24.75 6.64 6.21
C LYS A 135 23.38 6.08 5.87
N TRP A 136 22.51 6.92 5.32
CA TRP A 136 21.22 6.49 4.79
C TRP A 136 21.41 5.79 3.44
N ASN A 137 21.00 4.54 3.37
CA ASN A 137 20.92 3.74 2.15
C ASN A 137 19.46 3.68 1.72
N ILE A 138 19.21 3.93 0.43
CA ILE A 138 17.88 4.00 -0.15
C ILE A 138 17.70 2.81 -1.07
N TYR A 139 16.62 2.07 -0.86
CA TYR A 139 16.28 0.88 -1.61
C TYR A 139 14.96 1.07 -2.35
N LEU A 140 14.89 0.50 -3.55
CA LEU A 140 13.74 0.48 -4.44
C LEU A 140 13.47 -0.98 -4.86
N GLU A 141 12.21 -1.31 -5.17
CA GLU A 141 11.68 -2.64 -5.57
C GLU A 141 11.43 -3.67 -4.44
N SER A 142 10.43 -3.44 -3.57
CA SER A 142 9.90 -4.52 -2.70
C SER A 142 8.41 -4.42 -2.35
N LEU A 143 7.83 -3.23 -2.21
CA LEU A 143 6.38 -3.05 -2.07
C LEU A 143 5.73 -2.73 -3.42
N PRO A 144 4.49 -3.17 -3.66
CA PRO A 144 3.72 -2.74 -4.82
C PRO A 144 3.56 -1.22 -4.85
N ASN A 145 3.69 -0.65 -6.03
CA ASN A 145 3.36 0.77 -6.25
C ASN A 145 1.85 0.96 -6.07
N LEU A 146 1.45 2.08 -5.47
CA LEU A 146 0.06 2.51 -5.54
C LEU A 146 -0.16 3.14 -6.90
N VAL A 147 -1.17 2.63 -7.60
CA VAL A 147 -1.58 3.11 -8.92
C VAL A 147 -2.86 3.91 -8.73
N ILE A 148 -2.80 5.19 -9.05
CA ILE A 148 -3.89 6.14 -8.83
C ILE A 148 -4.49 6.53 -10.20
N PRO A 149 -5.72 6.14 -10.51
CA PRO A 149 -6.33 6.49 -11.78
C PRO A 149 -6.64 7.99 -11.84
N ARG A 150 -6.40 8.59 -13.00
CA ARG A 150 -6.79 9.96 -13.30
C ARG A 150 -8.28 10.05 -13.61
N LYS A 151 -8.88 11.18 -13.25
CA LYS A 151 -10.27 11.46 -13.59
C LYS A 151 -10.35 11.92 -15.04
N LYS A 152 -11.41 11.51 -15.74
CA LYS A 152 -11.69 11.99 -17.09
C LYS A 152 -12.67 13.15 -17.03
N GLU A 153 -12.24 14.31 -17.51
CA GLU A 153 -13.05 15.53 -17.58
C GLU A 153 -13.09 16.01 -19.03
N ASN A 154 -14.30 16.20 -19.58
CA ASN A 154 -14.51 16.67 -20.95
C ASN A 154 -13.75 15.88 -22.04
N GLY A 155 -13.55 14.58 -21.82
CA GLY A 155 -12.86 13.71 -22.77
C GLY A 155 -11.34 13.57 -22.57
N SER A 156 -10.75 14.34 -21.65
CA SER A 156 -9.31 14.33 -21.34
C SER A 156 -9.05 13.84 -19.92
N PHE A 157 -7.88 13.25 -19.67
CA PHE A 157 -7.46 12.89 -18.32
C PHE A 157 -6.92 14.12 -17.58
N VAL A 158 -7.29 14.24 -16.31
CA VAL A 158 -6.80 15.26 -15.39
C VAL A 158 -5.84 14.60 -14.41
N ALA A 159 -4.60 15.05 -14.40
CA ALA A 159 -3.56 14.54 -13.53
C ALA A 159 -3.92 14.72 -12.05
N ASN A 160 -3.62 13.71 -11.22
CA ASN A 160 -3.76 13.83 -9.78
C ASN A 160 -2.69 14.77 -9.25
N THR A 161 -3.03 15.74 -8.41
CA THR A 161 -2.02 16.62 -7.82
C THR A 161 -1.07 15.81 -6.92
N LEU A 162 0.17 16.28 -6.74
CA LEU A 162 1.11 15.61 -5.84
C LEU A 162 0.54 15.49 -4.41
N ASP A 163 -0.28 16.43 -3.96
CA ASP A 163 -0.92 16.36 -2.64
C ASP A 163 -2.02 15.28 -2.57
N GLN A 164 -2.72 15.01 -3.68
CA GLN A 164 -3.66 13.88 -3.76
C GLN A 164 -2.91 12.55 -3.72
N LEU A 165 -1.75 12.47 -4.39
CA LEU A 165 -0.87 11.30 -4.33
C LEU A 165 -0.33 11.09 -2.91
N ALA A 166 0.15 12.16 -2.26
CA ALA A 166 0.59 12.13 -0.87
C ALA A 166 -0.49 11.56 0.05
N ALA A 167 -1.69 12.16 0.04
CA ALA A 167 -2.80 11.72 0.87
C ALA A 167 -3.20 10.25 0.63
N ALA A 168 -3.12 9.77 -0.62
CA ALA A 168 -3.37 8.37 -0.94
C ALA A 168 -2.29 7.44 -0.35
N GLY A 169 -1.01 7.80 -0.49
CA GLY A 169 0.11 7.04 0.07
C GLY A 169 0.14 7.03 1.58
N GLU A 170 -0.05 8.19 2.22
CA GLU A 170 -0.14 8.33 3.67
C GLU A 170 -1.28 7.49 4.25
N LYS A 171 -2.43 7.47 3.59
CA LYS A 171 -3.56 6.65 4.02
C LYS A 171 -3.24 5.17 3.97
N GLU A 172 -2.52 4.71 2.96
CA GLU A 172 -2.19 3.29 2.80
C GLU A 172 -1.14 2.83 3.80
N ILE A 173 -0.03 3.57 3.91
CA ILE A 173 1.07 3.25 4.84
C ILE A 173 0.66 3.54 6.29
N GLY A 174 -0.01 4.67 6.53
CA GLY A 174 -0.39 5.14 7.86
C GLY A 174 -1.28 4.17 8.63
N ARG A 175 -2.10 3.37 7.93
CA ARG A 175 -2.94 2.32 8.54
C ARG A 175 -2.15 1.24 9.27
N GLN A 176 -0.96 0.92 8.78
CA GLN A 176 -0.10 -0.12 9.37
C GLN A 176 1.04 0.47 10.21
N TYR A 177 1.41 1.72 9.92
CA TYR A 177 2.49 2.44 10.59
C TYR A 177 2.24 2.68 12.07
N LYS A 178 0.99 2.96 12.48
CA LYS A 178 0.62 3.09 13.89
C LYS A 178 -0.21 1.91 14.34
N SER A 179 0.11 1.40 15.52
CA SER A 179 -0.68 0.37 16.20
C SER A 179 -2.01 0.96 16.73
N GLY A 180 -2.93 0.10 17.19
CA GLY A 180 -4.22 0.55 17.74
C GLY A 180 -4.09 1.46 18.98
N ASN A 181 -2.94 1.46 19.65
CA ASN A 181 -2.62 2.38 20.75
C ASN A 181 -1.96 3.71 20.29
N GLY A 182 -1.73 3.88 18.99
CA GLY A 182 -1.10 5.09 18.42
C GLY A 182 0.43 5.07 18.37
N GLU A 183 1.09 4.06 18.96
CA GLU A 183 2.54 3.89 18.90
C GLU A 183 3.00 3.44 17.51
N ILE A 184 4.27 3.72 17.18
CA ILE A 184 4.88 3.26 15.93
C ILE A 184 4.95 1.73 15.94
N ASN A 185 4.46 1.13 14.87
CA ASN A 185 4.55 -0.31 14.65
C ASN A 185 5.92 -0.65 14.04
N ASP A 186 6.92 -0.78 14.91
CA ASP A 186 8.28 -1.12 14.51
C ASP A 186 8.37 -2.45 13.76
N GLU A 187 7.52 -3.43 14.07
CA GLU A 187 7.49 -4.72 13.36
C GLU A 187 7.10 -4.53 11.88
N PHE A 188 6.10 -3.69 11.61
CA PHE A 188 5.70 -3.36 10.25
C PHE A 188 6.82 -2.71 9.44
N ILE A 189 7.66 -1.88 10.08
CA ILE A 189 8.78 -1.22 9.41
C ILE A 189 9.95 -2.19 9.23
N ASN A 190 10.33 -2.88 10.29
CA ASN A 190 11.56 -3.66 10.32
C ASN A 190 11.47 -4.96 9.48
N LYS A 191 10.28 -5.56 9.34
CA LYS A 191 10.12 -6.85 8.63
C LYS A 191 10.58 -6.82 7.16
N GLU A 192 10.52 -5.66 6.53
CA GLU A 192 10.87 -5.49 5.11
C GLU A 192 12.39 -5.41 4.89
N PHE A 193 13.16 -5.12 5.94
CA PHE A 193 14.63 -4.98 5.86
C PHE A 193 15.33 -6.32 6.02
N ASN A 194 15.16 -7.18 5.02
CA ASN A 194 15.72 -8.53 4.95
C ASN A 194 16.68 -8.70 3.76
N ASP A 195 17.26 -9.90 3.63
CA ASP A 195 18.20 -10.22 2.55
C ASP A 195 17.57 -10.11 1.15
N ASP A 196 16.27 -10.34 1.03
CA ASP A 196 15.59 -10.29 -0.26
C ASP A 196 15.43 -8.85 -0.74
N LEU A 197 15.16 -7.88 0.16
CA LEU A 197 15.24 -6.45 -0.16
C LEU A 197 16.61 -6.10 -0.74
N LYS A 198 17.69 -6.52 -0.07
CA LYS A 198 19.07 -6.24 -0.51
C LYS A 198 19.37 -6.88 -1.88
N LYS A 199 18.96 -8.13 -2.09
CA LYS A 199 19.15 -8.83 -3.38
C LYS A 199 18.34 -8.19 -4.51
N ASN A 200 17.08 -7.82 -4.25
CA ASN A 200 16.24 -7.15 -5.23
C ASN A 200 16.83 -5.78 -5.60
N HIS A 201 17.29 -5.04 -4.60
CA HIS A 201 17.94 -3.76 -4.82
C HIS A 201 19.22 -3.89 -5.67
N GLN A 202 20.06 -4.89 -5.42
CA GLN A 202 21.24 -5.16 -6.26
C GLN A 202 20.85 -5.49 -7.72
N ARG A 203 19.78 -6.26 -7.92
CA ARG A 203 19.25 -6.53 -9.27
C ARG A 203 18.77 -5.25 -9.94
N PHE A 204 18.02 -4.42 -9.23
CA PHE A 204 17.58 -3.11 -9.71
C PHE A 204 18.77 -2.26 -10.18
N LEU A 205 19.83 -2.13 -9.36
CA LEU A 205 21.02 -1.34 -9.71
C LEU A 205 21.79 -1.90 -10.92
N SER A 206 21.72 -3.21 -11.17
CA SER A 206 22.41 -3.83 -12.31
C SER A 206 21.73 -3.57 -13.67
N ARG A 207 20.47 -3.11 -13.67
CA ARG A 207 19.71 -2.81 -14.89
C ARG A 207 20.02 -1.39 -15.36
N LYS A 208 20.98 -1.27 -16.29
CA LYS A 208 21.30 0.00 -16.97
C LYS A 208 20.73 -0.02 -18.39
N ILE A 209 20.23 1.13 -18.84
CA ILE A 209 19.91 1.32 -20.26
C ILE A 209 21.21 1.11 -21.06
N LYS A 210 21.17 0.18 -22.02
CA LYS A 210 22.26 0.00 -22.97
C LYS A 210 22.12 1.09 -24.04
N ASN A 211 23.13 1.96 -24.11
CA ASN A 211 23.28 2.93 -25.20
C ASN A 211 23.55 2.23 -26.53
#